data_AF-A0A4Y1ZJ41-F1
#
_entry.id   AF-A0A4Y1ZJ41-F1
#
_cell.length_a   1.000
_cell.length_b   1.000
_cell.length_c   1.000
_cell.angle_alpha   90.00
_cell.angle_beta   90.00
_cell.angle_gamma   90.00
#
_symmetry.space_group_name_H-M   'P 1'
#
loop_
_entity.id
_entity.type
_entity.pdbx_description
1 polymer ?
#
loop_
_entity_poly.entity_id
_entity_poly.type
_entity_poly.pdbx_seq_one_letter_code
_entity_poly.pdbx_strand_id
1 'polypeptide(L)'
;MEQNTTTYMDLKQLEQLVWRQTQETFAQVMKHLLGEMDQQIAEERDKKRYRLVDKRSFQLTSLFGELTIERNYYRDRDKQEYVYLLDRQLAFENAGHLSPMVEEAAMELAIQGPSYRKAARALETFLGYSVLSHEAIRQHLLETEPIAKPQEPILHQVLFVEVDGLFVKHQEKGVRGKEERVAKIHQGWEKNGKRIRLKHRRHFIHRGKSRFGKR
;
A
#
# COMPACT_ATOMS: atom_id res chain seq x y z
N MET A 1 -48.23 -26.79 -20.64
CA MET A 1 -46.75 -26.85 -20.58
C MET A 1 -46.24 -25.55 -21.14
N GLU A 2 -46.13 -24.53 -20.29
CA GLU A 2 -45.56 -23.25 -20.69
C GLU A 2 -44.04 -23.35 -20.62
N GLN A 3 -43.41 -23.17 -21.77
CA GLN A 3 -41.96 -23.14 -21.89
C GLN A 3 -41.50 -21.78 -21.36
N ASN A 4 -40.77 -21.79 -20.24
CA ASN A 4 -40.11 -20.62 -19.69
C ASN A 4 -39.02 -20.14 -20.67
N THR A 5 -39.38 -19.29 -21.64
CA THR A 5 -38.46 -18.64 -22.59
C THR A 5 -37.92 -17.32 -22.04
N THR A 6 -37.53 -17.30 -20.76
CA THR A 6 -36.78 -16.17 -20.19
C THR A 6 -35.43 -16.68 -19.72
N THR A 7 -34.41 -16.45 -20.54
CA THR A 7 -33.02 -16.67 -20.15
C THR A 7 -32.64 -15.59 -19.15
N TYR A 8 -32.65 -15.95 -17.87
CA TYR A 8 -32.16 -15.08 -16.80
C TYR A 8 -30.63 -15.11 -16.76
N MET A 9 -30.05 -13.98 -16.33
CA MET A 9 -28.63 -13.87 -16.01
C MET A 9 -28.28 -14.81 -14.83
N ASP A 10 -27.10 -15.42 -14.85
CA ASP A 10 -26.66 -16.24 -13.73
C ASP A 10 -26.25 -15.38 -12.51
N LEU A 11 -26.16 -16.00 -11.33
CA LEU A 11 -25.85 -15.26 -10.09
C LEU A 11 -24.51 -14.52 -10.18
N LYS A 12 -23.49 -15.11 -10.81
CA LYS A 12 -22.17 -14.49 -10.94
C LYS A 12 -22.24 -13.23 -11.80
N GLN A 13 -22.95 -13.29 -12.92
CA GLN A 13 -23.16 -12.16 -13.80
C GLN A 13 -23.98 -11.07 -13.10
N LEU A 14 -25.00 -11.44 -12.32
CA LEU A 14 -25.79 -10.50 -11.53
C LEU A 14 -24.94 -9.80 -10.47
N GLU A 15 -24.13 -10.55 -9.71
CA GLU A 15 -23.21 -9.99 -8.72
C GLU A 15 -22.19 -9.04 -9.34
N GLN A 16 -21.63 -9.40 -10.50
CA GLN A 16 -20.72 -8.53 -11.24
C GLN A 16 -21.41 -7.23 -11.65
N LEU A 17 -22.64 -7.30 -12.15
CA LEU A 17 -23.42 -6.12 -12.53
C LEU A 17 -23.69 -5.20 -11.32
N VAL A 18 -24.14 -5.77 -10.19
CA VAL A 18 -24.39 -5.02 -8.95
C VAL A 18 -23.10 -4.40 -8.42
N TRP A 19 -21.98 -5.13 -8.48
CA TRP A 19 -20.67 -4.63 -8.07
C TRP A 19 -20.23 -3.43 -8.91
N ARG A 20 -20.37 -3.50 -10.24
CA ARG A 20 -20.08 -2.37 -11.13
C ARG A 20 -20.94 -1.16 -10.84
N GLN A 21 -22.24 -1.37 -10.67
CA GLN A 21 -23.16 -0.28 -10.33
C GLN A 21 -22.78 0.39 -9.00
N THR A 22 -22.33 -0.40 -8.02
CA THR A 22 -21.82 0.10 -6.75
C THR A 22 -20.58 0.96 -6.98
N GLN A 23 -19.58 0.45 -7.71
CA GLN A 23 -18.36 1.20 -8.04
C GLN A 23 -18.68 2.54 -8.72
N GLU A 24 -19.52 2.54 -9.77
CA GLU A 24 -19.89 3.75 -10.50
C GLU A 24 -20.62 4.76 -9.60
N THR A 25 -21.59 4.29 -8.82
CA THR A 25 -22.37 5.16 -7.93
C THR A 25 -21.47 5.79 -6.87
N PHE A 26 -20.64 5.00 -6.20
CA PHE A 26 -19.77 5.50 -5.15
C PHE A 26 -18.60 6.34 -5.68
N ALA A 27 -18.15 6.12 -6.92
CA ALA A 27 -17.20 7.01 -7.57
C ALA A 27 -17.79 8.41 -7.77
N GLN A 28 -19.07 8.51 -8.16
CA GLN A 28 -19.76 9.82 -8.26
C GLN A 28 -19.96 10.46 -6.90
N VAL A 29 -20.35 9.68 -5.88
CA VAL A 29 -20.47 10.18 -4.50
C VAL A 29 -19.13 10.73 -4.02
N MET A 30 -18.04 9.99 -4.19
CA MET A 30 -16.70 10.43 -3.77
C MET A 30 -16.26 11.69 -4.52
N LYS A 31 -16.50 11.77 -5.83
CA LYS A 31 -16.23 12.97 -6.63
C LYS A 31 -17.02 14.18 -6.12
N HIS A 32 -18.29 13.99 -5.79
CA HIS A 32 -19.14 15.05 -5.26
C HIS A 32 -18.62 15.55 -3.91
N LEU A 33 -18.36 14.64 -2.97
CA LEU A 33 -17.82 14.97 -1.65
C LEU A 33 -16.48 15.73 -1.75
N LEU A 34 -15.56 15.27 -2.59
CA LEU A 34 -14.28 15.96 -2.79
C LEU A 34 -14.47 17.36 -3.39
N GLY A 35 -15.45 17.54 -4.28
CA GLY A 35 -15.81 18.84 -4.84
C GLY A 35 -16.42 19.79 -3.81
N GLU A 36 -17.34 19.30 -2.97
CA GLU A 36 -17.94 20.07 -1.87
C GLU A 36 -16.88 20.49 -0.85
N MET A 37 -15.98 19.57 -0.48
CA MET A 37 -14.86 19.88 0.39
C MET A 37 -13.94 20.94 -0.22
N ASP A 38 -13.56 20.81 -1.50
CA ASP A 38 -12.72 21.81 -2.18
C ASP A 38 -13.38 23.20 -2.23
N GLN A 39 -14.71 23.25 -2.40
CA GLN A 39 -15.48 24.49 -2.35
C GLN A 39 -15.50 25.07 -0.92
N GLN A 40 -15.80 24.27 0.09
CA GLN A 40 -15.81 24.72 1.48
C GLN A 40 -14.44 25.26 1.90
N ILE A 41 -13.36 24.56 1.54
CA ILE A 41 -11.98 25.01 1.74
C ILE A 41 -11.74 26.35 1.04
N ALA A 42 -12.24 26.53 -0.18
CA ALA A 42 -12.10 27.78 -0.89
C ALA A 42 -12.81 28.94 -0.18
N GLU A 43 -13.96 28.70 0.44
CA GLU A 43 -14.73 29.73 1.15
C GLU A 43 -14.09 30.10 2.49
N GLU A 44 -13.66 29.10 3.26
CA GLU A 44 -13.13 29.22 4.62
C GLU A 44 -11.63 29.57 4.68
N ARG A 45 -10.89 29.44 3.58
CA ARG A 45 -9.44 29.72 3.56
C ARG A 45 -9.11 31.14 4.05
N ASP A 46 -7.91 31.28 4.62
CA ASP A 46 -7.31 32.59 4.81
C ASP A 46 -6.99 33.23 3.45
N LYS A 47 -7.85 34.15 3.00
CA LYS A 47 -7.73 34.86 1.71
C LYS A 47 -6.54 35.82 1.66
N LYS A 48 -5.98 36.23 2.80
CA LYS A 48 -4.77 37.07 2.82
C LYS A 48 -3.55 36.25 2.46
N ARG A 49 -3.46 35.04 3.02
CA ARG A 49 -2.37 34.07 2.79
C ARG A 49 -2.51 33.31 1.48
N TYR A 50 -3.67 32.70 1.24
CA TYR A 50 -3.93 31.83 0.10
C TYR A 50 -4.70 32.54 -1.02
N ARG A 51 -3.97 32.93 -2.06
CA ARG A 51 -4.56 33.47 -3.28
C ARG A 51 -4.95 32.33 -4.20
N LEU A 52 -6.23 32.28 -4.59
CA LEU A 52 -6.69 31.37 -5.64
C LEU A 52 -6.07 31.80 -6.98
N VAL A 53 -5.43 30.86 -7.66
CA VAL A 53 -4.75 31.06 -8.94
C VAL A 53 -5.59 30.52 -10.09
N ASP A 54 -5.99 29.25 -9.97
CA ASP A 54 -6.68 28.53 -11.04
C ASP A 54 -7.40 27.30 -10.47
N LYS A 55 -8.15 26.59 -11.31
CA LYS A 55 -8.72 25.28 -11.02
C LYS A 55 -8.10 24.23 -11.94
N ARG A 56 -7.65 23.12 -11.37
CA ARG A 56 -6.92 22.09 -12.13
C ARG A 56 -7.58 20.73 -11.98
N SER A 57 -7.69 20.03 -13.10
CA SER A 57 -8.15 18.65 -13.14
C SER A 57 -7.10 17.70 -12.56
N PHE A 58 -7.55 16.71 -11.80
CA PHE A 58 -6.72 15.68 -11.19
C PHE A 58 -7.44 14.33 -11.31
N GLN A 59 -6.73 13.34 -11.83
CA GLN A 59 -7.20 11.96 -11.92
C GLN A 59 -6.73 11.18 -10.70
N LEU A 60 -7.68 10.59 -9.99
CA LEU A 60 -7.46 9.75 -8.82
C LEU A 60 -8.00 8.34 -9.10
N THR A 61 -7.17 7.34 -8.97
CA THR A 61 -7.52 5.93 -9.00
C THR A 61 -7.84 5.49 -7.58
N SER A 62 -9.12 5.26 -7.31
CA SER A 62 -9.67 4.84 -6.03
C SER A 62 -10.07 3.35 -6.03
N LEU A 63 -10.63 2.83 -4.93
CA LEU A 63 -11.28 1.51 -4.90
C LEU A 63 -12.60 1.48 -5.69
N PHE A 64 -13.20 2.64 -5.95
CA PHE A 64 -14.49 2.75 -6.65
C PHE A 64 -14.34 2.97 -8.15
N GLY A 65 -13.11 3.15 -8.64
CA GLY A 65 -12.86 3.52 -10.03
C GLY A 65 -11.86 4.66 -10.15
N GLU A 66 -11.54 4.98 -11.40
CA GLU A 66 -10.90 6.25 -11.75
C GLU A 66 -11.92 7.38 -11.64
N LEU A 67 -11.57 8.41 -10.88
CA LEU A 67 -12.37 9.61 -10.72
C LEU A 67 -11.55 10.85 -11.09
N THR A 68 -12.18 11.75 -11.83
CA THR A 68 -11.59 13.04 -12.20
C THR A 68 -12.24 14.12 -11.35
N ILE A 69 -11.44 14.76 -10.51
CA ILE A 69 -11.84 15.91 -9.68
C ILE A 69 -11.23 17.19 -10.21
N GLU A 70 -11.90 18.31 -9.98
CA GLU A 70 -11.34 19.63 -10.19
C GLU A 70 -11.04 20.25 -8.84
N ARG A 71 -9.76 20.56 -8.60
CA ARG A 71 -9.28 21.09 -7.33
C ARG A 71 -8.72 22.49 -7.51
N ASN A 72 -8.93 23.33 -6.51
CA ASN A 72 -8.45 24.69 -6.51
C ASN A 72 -6.93 24.77 -6.27
N TYR A 73 -6.25 25.56 -7.09
CA TYR A 73 -4.80 25.77 -7.04
C TYR A 73 -4.49 27.13 -6.44
N TYR A 74 -3.67 27.13 -5.38
CA TYR A 74 -3.41 28.33 -4.58
C TYR A 74 -1.93 28.71 -4.62
N ARG A 75 -1.68 30.02 -4.48
CA ARG A 75 -0.37 30.57 -4.11
C ARG A 75 -0.38 30.88 -2.62
N ASP A 76 0.46 30.19 -1.85
CA ASP A 76 0.75 30.54 -0.45
C ASP A 76 1.73 31.72 -0.45
N ARG A 77 1.28 32.89 -0.01
CA ARG A 77 2.11 34.12 0.02
C ARG A 77 3.14 34.11 1.13
N ASP A 78 2.92 33.36 2.20
CA ASP A 78 3.82 33.33 3.35
C ASP A 78 5.01 32.43 3.04
N LYS A 79 4.72 31.23 2.51
CA LYS A 79 5.75 30.25 2.15
C LYS A 79 6.26 30.39 0.72
N GLN A 80 5.65 31.27 -0.10
CA GLN A 80 6.01 31.49 -1.50
C GLN A 80 6.01 30.19 -2.33
N GLU A 81 5.03 29.32 -2.08
CA GLU A 81 4.84 28.03 -2.75
C GLU A 81 3.46 27.93 -3.39
N TYR A 82 3.28 26.94 -4.26
CA TYR A 82 1.98 26.64 -4.85
C TYR A 82 1.44 25.34 -4.30
N VAL A 83 0.16 25.34 -3.95
CA VAL A 83 -0.41 24.31 -3.08
C VAL A 83 -1.84 23.97 -3.49
N TYR A 84 -2.24 22.74 -3.23
CA TYR A 84 -3.64 22.30 -3.26
C TYR A 84 -4.08 22.12 -1.80
N LEU A 85 -4.99 22.97 -1.33
CA LEU A 85 -5.43 22.91 0.07
C LEU A 85 -6.21 21.63 0.38
N LEU A 86 -6.96 21.10 -0.61
CA LEU A 86 -7.64 19.82 -0.51
C LEU A 86 -6.66 18.68 -0.18
N ASP A 87 -5.55 18.59 -0.92
CA ASP A 87 -4.49 17.60 -0.69
C ASP A 87 -3.89 17.69 0.71
N ARG A 88 -3.64 18.93 1.20
CA ARG A 88 -3.09 19.16 2.54
C ARG A 88 -4.01 18.62 3.63
N GLN A 89 -5.29 18.97 3.53
CA GLN A 89 -6.27 18.63 4.55
C GLN A 89 -6.55 17.14 4.60
N LEU A 90 -6.50 16.47 3.45
CA LEU A 90 -6.71 15.03 3.34
C LEU A 90 -5.40 14.24 3.38
N ALA A 91 -4.28 14.89 3.69
CA ALA A 91 -2.96 14.28 3.87
C ALA A 91 -2.50 13.40 2.68
N PHE A 92 -2.79 13.82 1.46
CA PHE A 92 -2.33 13.14 0.24
C PHE A 92 -1.45 14.04 -0.64
N GLU A 93 -0.83 15.07 -0.07
CA GLU A 93 0.16 15.87 -0.80
C GLU A 93 1.29 14.97 -1.32
N ASN A 94 1.55 15.06 -2.62
CA ASN A 94 2.51 14.21 -3.33
C ASN A 94 2.14 12.74 -3.43
N ALA A 95 0.97 12.32 -2.93
CA ALA A 95 0.39 11.08 -3.38
C ALA A 95 0.21 11.19 -4.90
N GLY A 96 0.62 10.17 -5.63
CA GLY A 96 0.46 10.14 -7.08
C GLY A 96 -1.02 10.15 -7.49
N HIS A 97 -1.32 9.57 -8.63
CA HIS A 97 -2.71 9.37 -9.06
C HIS A 97 -3.42 8.26 -8.28
N LEU A 98 -2.81 7.64 -7.27
CA LEU A 98 -3.39 6.53 -6.51
C LEU A 98 -3.94 7.01 -5.18
N SER A 99 -5.12 6.53 -4.81
CA SER A 99 -5.62 6.72 -3.45
C SER A 99 -4.79 5.91 -2.45
N PRO A 100 -4.58 6.41 -1.22
CA PRO A 100 -3.84 5.68 -0.18
C PRO A 100 -4.38 4.26 0.06
N MET A 101 -5.70 4.08 0.00
CA MET A 101 -6.35 2.78 0.19
C MET A 101 -5.99 1.76 -0.90
N VAL A 102 -5.87 2.22 -2.15
CA VAL A 102 -5.45 1.37 -3.27
C VAL A 102 -3.97 1.00 -3.15
N GLU A 103 -3.15 1.98 -2.75
CA GLU A 103 -1.72 1.79 -2.55
C GLU A 103 -1.45 0.76 -1.43
N GLU A 104 -2.11 0.90 -0.28
CA GLU A 104 -2.03 -0.04 0.83
C GLU A 104 -2.47 -1.45 0.42
N ALA A 105 -3.61 -1.58 -0.28
CA ALA A 105 -4.09 -2.88 -0.76
C ALA A 105 -3.10 -3.53 -1.74
N ALA A 106 -2.50 -2.74 -2.64
CA ALA A 106 -1.46 -3.22 -3.55
C ALA A 106 -0.24 -3.73 -2.79
N MET A 107 0.17 -2.99 -1.76
CA MET A 107 1.32 -3.33 -0.93
C MET A 107 1.08 -4.60 -0.13
N GLU A 108 -0.08 -4.73 0.49
CA GLU A 108 -0.44 -5.91 1.27
C GLU A 108 -0.46 -7.16 0.38
N LEU A 109 -1.09 -7.07 -0.79
CA LEU A 109 -1.10 -8.16 -1.77
C LEU A 109 0.30 -8.50 -2.30
N ALA A 110 1.19 -7.51 -2.43
CA ALA A 110 2.57 -7.72 -2.85
C ALA A 110 3.41 -8.41 -1.77
N ILE A 111 3.22 -8.04 -0.50
CA ILE A 111 3.98 -8.56 0.65
C ILE A 111 3.51 -9.97 1.02
N GLN A 112 2.20 -10.19 1.09
CA GLN A 112 1.61 -11.48 1.47
C GLN A 112 1.51 -12.45 0.30
N GLY A 113 1.39 -11.91 -0.92
CA GLY A 113 1.23 -12.69 -2.13
C GLY A 113 2.53 -13.27 -2.66
N PRO A 114 2.44 -14.19 -3.63
CA PRO A 114 3.61 -14.89 -4.16
C PRO A 114 4.40 -14.08 -5.19
N SER A 115 3.85 -13.01 -5.77
CA SER A 115 4.56 -12.11 -6.68
C SER A 115 3.79 -10.82 -6.96
N TYR A 116 4.50 -9.77 -7.38
CA TYR A 116 3.91 -8.49 -7.81
C TYR A 116 2.92 -8.64 -8.98
N ARG A 117 3.16 -9.60 -9.89
CA ARG A 117 2.23 -9.90 -10.98
C ARG A 117 0.92 -10.48 -10.49
N LYS A 118 0.96 -11.34 -9.46
CA LYS A 118 -0.28 -11.86 -8.84
C LYS A 118 -1.00 -10.77 -8.07
N ALA A 119 -0.28 -9.88 -7.38
CA ALA A 119 -0.88 -8.72 -6.71
C ALA A 119 -1.64 -7.82 -7.71
N ALA A 120 -0.98 -7.44 -8.82
CA ALA A 120 -1.62 -6.64 -9.88
C ALA A 120 -2.87 -7.32 -10.45
N ARG A 121 -2.79 -8.63 -10.76
CA ARG A 121 -3.95 -9.40 -11.26
C ARG A 121 -5.08 -9.52 -10.25
N ALA A 122 -4.76 -9.65 -8.96
CA ALA A 122 -5.76 -9.73 -7.91
C ALA A 122 -6.52 -8.40 -7.79
N LEU A 123 -5.81 -7.28 -7.79
CA LEU A 123 -6.42 -5.94 -7.84
C LEU A 123 -7.27 -5.75 -9.08
N GLU A 124 -6.76 -6.12 -10.25
CA GLU A 124 -7.51 -6.05 -11.50
C GLU A 124 -8.77 -6.91 -11.48
N THR A 125 -8.73 -8.09 -10.85
CA THR A 125 -9.90 -8.96 -10.72
C THR A 125 -10.95 -8.34 -9.79
N PHE A 126 -10.52 -7.75 -8.67
CA PHE A 126 -11.41 -7.19 -7.67
C PHE A 126 -12.04 -5.85 -8.11
N LEU A 127 -11.21 -4.96 -8.67
CA LEU A 127 -11.61 -3.63 -9.10
C LEU A 127 -12.16 -3.65 -10.53
N GLY A 128 -11.80 -4.67 -11.31
CA GLY A 128 -12.26 -4.88 -12.66
C GLY A 128 -11.69 -3.91 -13.69
N TYR A 129 -10.62 -3.18 -13.34
CA TYR A 129 -9.79 -2.39 -14.25
C TYR A 129 -8.34 -2.50 -13.79
N SER A 130 -7.40 -2.30 -14.73
CA SER A 130 -5.97 -2.34 -14.44
C SER A 130 -5.56 -1.08 -13.69
N VAL A 131 -5.40 -1.20 -12.37
CA VAL A 131 -4.98 -0.09 -11.50
C VAL A 131 -3.48 0.16 -11.56
N LEU A 132 -2.69 -0.90 -11.41
CA LEU A 132 -1.24 -0.82 -11.27
C LEU A 132 -0.56 -1.93 -12.05
N SER A 133 0.53 -1.58 -12.73
CA SER A 133 1.44 -2.58 -13.28
C SER A 133 2.23 -3.24 -12.15
N HIS A 134 2.65 -4.48 -12.36
CA HIS A 134 3.51 -5.18 -11.41
C HIS A 134 4.85 -4.48 -11.13
N GLU A 135 5.37 -3.70 -12.09
CA GLU A 135 6.58 -2.90 -11.87
C GLU A 135 6.27 -1.65 -11.04
N ALA A 136 5.11 -1.03 -11.23
CA ALA A 136 4.67 0.10 -10.39
C ALA A 136 4.56 -0.32 -8.91
N ILE A 137 3.95 -1.48 -8.65
CA ILE A 137 3.87 -2.08 -7.30
C ILE A 137 5.27 -2.32 -6.73
N ARG A 138 6.18 -2.85 -7.55
CA ARG A 138 7.57 -3.10 -7.13
C ARG A 138 8.29 -1.80 -6.76
N GLN A 139 8.18 -0.75 -7.56
CA GLN A 139 8.83 0.53 -7.29
C GLN A 139 8.30 1.17 -6.01
N HIS A 140 6.97 1.21 -5.82
CA HIS A 140 6.38 1.74 -4.58
C HIS A 140 6.88 0.99 -3.34
N LEU A 141 6.97 -0.35 -3.38
CA LEU A 141 7.51 -1.14 -2.27
C LEU A 141 8.98 -0.82 -1.99
N LEU A 142 9.78 -0.53 -3.03
CA LEU A 142 11.20 -0.20 -2.89
C LEU A 142 11.44 1.22 -2.38
N GLU A 143 10.55 2.15 -2.72
CA GLU A 143 10.56 3.54 -2.25
C GLU A 143 10.03 3.67 -0.82
N THR A 144 9.21 2.72 -0.37
CA THR A 144 8.69 2.68 1.00
C THR A 144 9.83 2.39 1.98
N GLU A 145 10.18 3.35 2.82
CA GLU A 145 11.11 3.10 3.92
C GLU A 145 10.47 2.16 4.94
N PRO A 146 11.14 1.06 5.32
CA PRO A 146 10.63 0.20 6.37
C PRO A 146 10.60 0.99 7.67
N ILE A 147 9.44 1.08 8.31
CA ILE A 147 9.33 1.58 9.68
C ILE A 147 10.25 0.71 10.53
N ALA A 148 11.39 1.28 10.93
CA ALA A 148 12.36 0.57 11.74
C ALA A 148 11.66 0.19 13.05
N LYS A 149 11.44 -1.11 13.27
CA LYS A 149 10.98 -1.56 14.58
C LYS A 149 12.01 -1.05 15.60
N PRO A 150 11.58 -0.32 16.64
CA PRO A 150 12.52 0.16 17.65
C PRO A 150 13.34 -1.03 18.15
N GLN A 151 14.67 -0.87 18.17
CA GLN A 151 15.53 -1.91 18.70
C GLN A 151 15.18 -2.09 20.17
N GLU A 152 14.53 -3.22 20.49
CA GLU A 152 14.28 -3.55 21.88
C GLU A 152 15.63 -3.62 22.63
N PRO A 153 15.74 -3.12 23.86
CA PRO A 153 16.95 -3.28 24.65
C PRO A 153 17.20 -4.78 24.92
N ILE A 154 18.46 -5.20 25.05
CA ILE A 154 18.78 -6.59 25.45
C ILE A 154 18.47 -6.70 26.95
N LEU A 155 17.38 -7.38 27.30
CA LEU A 155 16.84 -7.39 28.67
C LEU A 155 17.27 -8.63 29.49
N HIS A 156 17.63 -9.72 28.82
CA HIS A 156 17.91 -11.01 29.48
C HIS A 156 19.13 -11.69 28.84
N GLN A 157 19.66 -12.74 29.49
CA GLN A 157 20.58 -13.67 28.84
C GLN A 157 19.94 -14.27 27.58
N VAL A 158 20.72 -14.37 26.51
CA VAL A 158 20.31 -15.05 25.27
C VAL A 158 20.13 -16.53 25.59
N LEU A 159 18.93 -17.06 25.34
CA LEU A 159 18.61 -18.44 25.67
C LEU A 159 18.77 -19.35 24.46
N PHE A 160 18.41 -18.86 23.28
CA PHE A 160 18.46 -19.65 22.04
C PHE A 160 18.90 -18.78 20.87
N VAL A 161 19.85 -19.32 20.09
CA VAL A 161 20.27 -18.79 18.80
C VAL A 161 20.07 -19.90 17.77
N GLU A 162 19.26 -19.61 16.75
CA GLU A 162 19.04 -20.49 15.61
C GLU A 162 19.65 -19.80 14.39
N VAL A 163 20.53 -20.48 13.67
CA VAL A 163 21.16 -19.95 12.45
C VAL A 163 20.79 -20.87 11.31
N ASP A 164 20.22 -20.30 10.26
CA ASP A 164 19.82 -21.03 9.06
C ASP A 164 20.32 -20.30 7.79
N GLY A 165 20.52 -21.06 6.73
CA GLY A 165 20.99 -20.58 5.43
C GLY A 165 19.89 -20.68 4.38
N LEU A 166 19.46 -19.53 3.85
CA LEU A 166 18.54 -19.49 2.72
C LEU A 166 19.33 -19.30 1.43
N PHE A 167 19.35 -20.31 0.57
CA PHE A 167 19.98 -20.17 -0.75
C PHE A 167 19.02 -19.49 -1.73
N VAL A 168 19.35 -18.27 -2.15
CA VAL A 168 18.54 -17.46 -3.07
C VAL A 168 19.29 -17.31 -4.40
N LYS A 169 18.62 -17.61 -5.51
CA LYS A 169 19.16 -17.33 -6.85
C LYS A 169 19.12 -15.82 -7.10
N HIS A 170 20.25 -15.24 -7.49
CA HIS A 170 20.34 -13.82 -7.82
C HIS A 170 20.10 -13.60 -9.32
N GLN A 171 19.59 -12.42 -9.66
CA GLN A 171 19.43 -11.97 -11.05
C GLN A 171 20.61 -11.09 -11.52
N GLU A 172 21.60 -10.87 -10.66
CA GLU A 172 22.82 -10.13 -11.03
C GLU A 172 23.68 -10.94 -12.01
N LYS A 173 24.22 -10.27 -13.03
CA LYS A 173 25.14 -10.90 -13.99
C LYS A 173 26.34 -11.48 -13.26
N GLY A 174 26.59 -12.78 -13.45
CA GLY A 174 27.75 -13.49 -12.90
C GLY A 174 27.53 -14.13 -11.53
N VAL A 175 26.39 -13.89 -10.86
CA VAL A 175 26.08 -14.51 -9.55
C VAL A 175 24.94 -15.51 -9.71
N ARG A 176 25.24 -16.81 -9.72
CA ARG A 176 24.23 -17.88 -9.87
C ARG A 176 23.29 -18.01 -8.66
N GLY A 177 23.74 -17.59 -7.49
CA GLY A 177 22.99 -17.63 -6.24
C GLY A 177 23.88 -17.30 -5.06
N LYS A 178 23.25 -16.90 -3.96
CA LYS A 178 23.90 -16.51 -2.71
C LYS A 178 23.17 -17.18 -1.55
N GLU A 179 23.93 -17.72 -0.61
CA GLU A 179 23.40 -18.14 0.68
C GLU A 179 23.26 -16.90 1.57
N GLU A 180 22.02 -16.51 1.86
CA GLU A 180 21.71 -15.51 2.87
C GLU A 180 21.60 -16.20 4.23
N ARG A 181 22.52 -15.87 5.15
CA ARG A 181 22.55 -16.45 6.48
C ARG A 181 21.74 -15.59 7.44
N VAL A 182 20.71 -16.20 8.02
CA VAL A 182 19.79 -15.54 8.94
C VAL A 182 19.92 -16.18 10.31
N ALA A 183 20.19 -15.36 11.32
CA ALA A 183 20.18 -15.78 12.71
C ALA A 183 18.94 -15.24 13.43
N LYS A 184 18.20 -16.13 14.09
CA LYS A 184 17.11 -15.80 15.01
C LYS A 184 17.63 -15.91 16.44
N ILE A 185 17.47 -14.83 17.21
CA ILE A 185 17.90 -14.76 18.61
C ILE A 185 16.66 -14.58 19.49
N HIS A 186 16.55 -15.38 20.55
CA HIS A 186 15.45 -15.30 21.51
C HIS A 186 15.97 -14.94 22.90
N GLN A 187 15.30 -13.98 23.54
CA GLN A 187 15.60 -13.54 24.91
C GLN A 187 14.40 -13.80 25.80
N GLY A 188 14.48 -14.84 26.62
CA GLY A 188 13.36 -15.26 27.48
C GLY A 188 12.46 -16.32 26.85
N TRP A 189 11.69 -16.98 27.70
CA TRP A 189 10.58 -17.83 27.32
C TRP A 189 9.39 -17.58 28.25
N GLU A 190 8.22 -17.99 27.81
CA GLU A 190 7.02 -18.04 28.63
C GLU A 190 6.41 -19.42 28.55
N LYS A 191 5.96 -19.91 29.70
CA LYS A 191 5.28 -21.19 29.81
C LYS A 191 3.79 -20.95 29.79
N ASN A 192 3.11 -21.52 28.79
CA ASN A 192 1.66 -21.58 28.73
C ASN A 192 1.24 -23.05 28.87
N GLY A 193 0.95 -23.47 30.10
CA GLY A 193 0.70 -24.88 30.43
C GLY A 193 1.91 -25.77 30.12
N LYS A 194 1.74 -26.72 29.19
CA LYS A 194 2.83 -27.61 28.70
C LYS A 194 3.64 -27.02 27.54
N ARG A 195 3.20 -25.91 26.94
CA ARG A 195 3.87 -25.29 25.78
C ARG A 195 4.81 -24.18 26.25
N ILE A 196 5.99 -24.14 25.66
CA ILE A 196 6.98 -23.07 25.87
C ILE A 196 7.00 -22.20 24.62
N ARG A 197 6.88 -20.88 24.81
CA ARG A 197 6.99 -19.88 23.74
C ARG A 197 8.21 -19.01 23.99
N LEU A 198 9.13 -18.96 23.05
CA LEU A 198 10.29 -18.08 23.11
C LEU A 198 9.86 -16.61 22.92
N LYS A 199 10.44 -15.69 23.69
CA LYS A 199 10.11 -14.25 23.69
C LYS A 199 11.23 -13.41 23.08
N HIS A 200 10.89 -12.17 22.71
CA HIS A 200 11.79 -11.14 22.19
C HIS A 200 12.66 -11.63 21.00
N ARG A 201 12.00 -12.22 20.00
CA ARG A 201 12.66 -12.75 18.80
C ARG A 201 13.25 -11.62 17.95
N ARG A 202 14.54 -11.69 17.68
CA ARG A 202 15.27 -10.78 16.78
C ARG A 202 15.86 -11.53 15.61
N HIS A 203 15.97 -10.86 14.46
CA HIS A 203 16.60 -11.41 13.26
C HIS A 203 17.88 -10.62 12.96
N PHE A 204 18.95 -11.34 12.63
CA PHE A 204 20.20 -10.78 12.14
C PHE A 204 20.51 -11.39 10.79
N ILE A 205 20.77 -10.54 9.79
CA ILE A 205 21.16 -10.97 8.45
C ILE A 205 22.66 -10.70 8.29
N HIS A 206 23.44 -11.75 8.04
CA HIS A 206 24.88 -11.60 7.85
C HIS A 206 25.20 -11.13 6.43
N ARG A 207 25.77 -9.93 6.31
CA ARG A 207 26.14 -9.34 5.01
C ARG A 207 27.63 -9.49 4.65
N GLY A 208 28.44 -10.13 5.51
CA GLY A 208 29.89 -10.27 5.31
C GLY A 208 30.31 -11.50 4.48
N LYS A 209 31.49 -11.45 3.84
CA LYS A 209 32.13 -12.60 3.18
C LYS A 209 32.77 -13.61 4.16
N SER A 210 32.93 -13.22 5.43
CA SER A 210 33.50 -14.07 6.49
C SER A 210 32.47 -15.07 7.03
N ARG A 211 32.94 -16.17 7.64
CA ARG A 211 32.05 -17.14 8.30
C ARG A 211 31.36 -16.48 9.51
N PHE A 212 30.03 -16.61 9.57
CA PHE A 212 29.24 -16.24 10.76
C PHE A 212 29.73 -17.05 11.97
N GLY A 213 30.09 -16.38 13.07
CA GLY A 213 30.41 -17.03 14.35
C GLY A 213 31.83 -17.56 14.53
N LYS A 214 32.84 -17.08 13.79
CA LYS A 214 34.23 -17.31 14.21
C LYS A 214 34.67 -16.22 15.18
N ARG A 215 34.88 -16.61 16.45
CA ARG A 215 35.87 -15.95 17.32
C ARG A 215 37.26 -16.18 16.75
#